data_AF-A0A969BH89-F1
#
_entry.id   AF-A0A969BH89-F1
#
_cell.length_a   1.000
_cell.length_b   1.000
_cell.length_c   1.000
_cell.angle_alpha   90.00
_cell.angle_beta   90.00
_cell.angle_gamma   90.00
#
_symmetry.space_group_name_H-M   'P 1'
#
loop_
_entity.id
_entity.type
_entity.pdbx_description
1 polymer ?
#
loop_
_entity_poly.entity_id
_entity_poly.type
_entity_poly.pdbx_seq_one_letter_code
_entity_poly.pdbx_strand_id
1 'polypeptide(L)'
;MKTKRYIFLLILTGAMSCADNNLDVLPDEGAFPFQLVLDTDEGGDLADAEDFGLEVKFADYLGDLPQDDIIISYALEGEDAFEGVVAIDKVVYVYEDEGGCEWERSLAFNAVDGTITLTKDADTGELPTEFEVVFALPGEDDTEGTFTFELTGVQSDANVAIGGISTFEYEVLDNEVAGEWVLELTNEEDFERFKSVFSVVSSELSNTAFDDITGKVTIEFEYKEMKIEVELKEEEESCEDGELETGNKTIEIEAEYDAEDGELVLEGSYLILGDDGEPEDELDFVLSAEYSLDELSGTILIKTLNIVDEDHFEEGDELFAGEEDFVFERD
;
A
#
# COMPACT_ATOMS: atom_id res chain seq x y z
N MET A 1 -56.23 -66.37 -27.77
CA MET A 1 -56.41 -66.09 -26.33
C MET A 1 -55.31 -66.77 -25.53
N LYS A 2 -54.38 -65.97 -24.98
CA LYS A 2 -53.71 -66.16 -23.69
C LYS A 2 -52.77 -64.96 -23.49
N THR A 3 -53.27 -64.01 -22.71
CA THR A 3 -52.60 -62.80 -22.24
C THR A 3 -51.62 -63.18 -21.12
N LYS A 4 -50.39 -62.68 -21.14
CA LYS A 4 -49.56 -62.58 -19.94
C LYS A 4 -48.90 -61.20 -19.89
N ARG A 5 -49.13 -60.55 -18.74
CA ARG A 5 -48.56 -59.29 -18.28
C ARG A 5 -47.08 -59.50 -17.94
N TYR A 6 -46.24 -58.51 -18.20
CA TYR A 6 -45.08 -58.22 -17.36
C TYR A 6 -45.02 -56.72 -17.10
N ILE A 7 -45.13 -56.41 -15.81
CA ILE A 7 -44.89 -55.12 -15.17
C ILE A 7 -43.37 -54.92 -15.19
N PHE A 8 -42.90 -53.86 -15.83
CA PHE A 8 -41.50 -53.45 -15.72
C PHE A 8 -41.41 -52.40 -14.62
N LEU A 9 -40.84 -52.83 -13.50
CA LEU A 9 -40.52 -52.02 -12.33
C LEU A 9 -39.25 -51.21 -12.70
N LEU A 10 -39.40 -49.90 -12.86
CA LEU A 10 -38.25 -49.00 -13.09
C LEU A 10 -37.60 -48.74 -11.73
N ILE A 11 -36.48 -49.40 -11.46
CA ILE A 11 -35.67 -49.17 -10.26
C ILE A 11 -34.87 -47.89 -10.50
N LEU A 12 -35.22 -46.86 -9.75
CA LEU A 12 -34.51 -45.59 -9.64
C LEU A 12 -33.23 -45.84 -8.81
N THR A 13 -32.10 -46.08 -9.46
CA THR A 13 -30.79 -46.05 -8.79
C THR A 13 -30.33 -44.60 -8.69
N GLY A 14 -30.48 -44.00 -7.51
CA GLY A 14 -29.81 -42.76 -7.15
C GLY A 14 -28.31 -43.02 -7.10
N ALA A 15 -27.57 -42.41 -8.02
CA ALA A 15 -26.15 -42.20 -7.84
C ALA A 15 -26.01 -41.03 -6.84
N MET A 16 -25.68 -41.35 -5.59
CA MET A 16 -24.94 -40.41 -4.77
C MET A 16 -23.61 -40.20 -5.48
N SER A 17 -23.50 -39.10 -6.21
CA SER A 17 -22.19 -38.56 -6.59
C SER A 17 -21.60 -37.96 -5.32
N CYS A 18 -20.95 -38.80 -4.50
CA CYS A 18 -19.86 -38.29 -3.68
C CYS A 18 -18.80 -37.84 -4.67
N ALA A 19 -18.68 -36.53 -4.90
CA ALA A 19 -17.48 -35.98 -5.49
C ALA A 19 -16.31 -36.44 -4.61
N ASP A 20 -15.37 -37.14 -5.23
CA ASP A 20 -14.12 -37.51 -4.59
C ASP A 20 -13.30 -36.23 -4.46
N ASN A 21 -13.34 -35.62 -3.27
CA ASN A 21 -12.58 -34.41 -2.97
C ASN A 21 -11.13 -34.72 -2.55
N ASN A 22 -10.69 -35.98 -2.64
CA ASN A 22 -9.27 -36.29 -2.54
C ASN A 22 -8.61 -36.04 -3.89
N LEU A 23 -7.83 -34.96 -3.97
CA LEU A 23 -6.83 -34.83 -5.03
C LEU A 23 -5.84 -35.99 -4.88
N ASP A 24 -5.93 -36.97 -5.79
CA ASP A 24 -5.03 -38.14 -5.86
C ASP A 24 -3.58 -37.77 -6.26
N VAL A 25 -3.31 -36.48 -6.48
CA VAL A 25 -1.99 -35.93 -6.79
C VAL A 25 -1.73 -34.79 -5.82
N LEU A 26 -0.86 -35.04 -4.84
CA LEU A 26 -0.22 -33.96 -4.09
C LEU A 26 0.69 -33.21 -5.09
N PRO A 27 0.64 -31.87 -5.16
CA PRO A 27 1.61 -31.11 -5.94
C PRO A 27 3.02 -31.51 -5.47
N ASP A 28 3.92 -31.71 -6.44
CA ASP A 28 5.31 -32.02 -6.13
C ASP A 28 5.99 -30.74 -5.65
N GLU A 29 6.07 -30.55 -4.33
CA GLU A 29 6.75 -29.41 -3.68
C GLU A 29 8.21 -29.27 -4.16
N GLY A 30 8.85 -30.37 -4.61
CA GLY A 30 10.18 -30.33 -5.22
C GLY A 30 10.22 -29.75 -6.64
N ALA A 31 9.07 -29.56 -7.28
CA ALA A 31 8.94 -29.01 -8.62
C ALA A 31 8.63 -27.50 -8.65
N PHE A 32 8.27 -26.91 -7.50
CA PHE A 32 7.95 -25.49 -7.36
C PHE A 32 8.87 -24.87 -6.31
N PRO A 33 9.93 -24.14 -6.72
CA PRO A 33 10.77 -23.46 -5.75
C PRO A 33 9.99 -22.37 -5.03
N PHE A 34 10.29 -22.17 -3.74
CA PHE A 34 9.89 -20.95 -3.02
C PHE A 34 10.49 -19.75 -3.74
N GLN A 35 9.67 -18.76 -4.10
CA GLN A 35 10.13 -17.62 -4.87
C GLN A 35 10.28 -16.40 -3.97
N LEU A 36 11.46 -15.81 -3.95
CA LEU A 36 11.69 -14.50 -3.34
C LEU A 36 11.41 -13.42 -4.37
N VAL A 37 10.50 -12.51 -4.07
CA VAL A 37 10.13 -11.37 -4.91
C VAL A 37 10.28 -10.07 -4.13
N LEU A 38 10.56 -8.98 -4.84
CA LEU A 38 10.46 -7.63 -4.29
C LEU A 38 8.98 -7.22 -4.33
N ASP A 39 8.54 -6.50 -3.30
CA ASP A 39 7.40 -5.61 -3.46
C ASP A 39 7.88 -4.36 -4.20
N THR A 40 7.22 -3.98 -5.28
CA THR A 40 7.65 -2.85 -6.12
C THR A 40 6.53 -1.84 -6.31
N ASP A 41 5.47 -1.96 -5.51
CA ASP A 41 4.30 -1.10 -5.64
C ASP A 41 4.64 0.33 -5.13
N GLU A 42 5.57 0.47 -4.17
CA GLU A 42 6.10 1.75 -3.67
C GLU A 42 7.49 2.04 -4.28
N GLY A 43 7.60 3.05 -5.16
CA GLY A 43 8.74 3.24 -6.08
C GLY A 43 9.61 4.50 -5.89
N GLY A 44 9.37 5.30 -4.86
CA GLY A 44 10.06 6.58 -4.70
C GLY A 44 9.68 7.29 -3.41
N ASP A 45 10.37 8.38 -3.13
CA ASP A 45 10.14 9.22 -1.95
C ASP A 45 10.52 10.67 -2.27
N LEU A 46 10.32 11.56 -1.32
CA LEU A 46 10.63 12.98 -1.42
C LEU A 46 12.13 13.25 -1.21
N ALA A 47 12.59 14.43 -1.62
CA ALA A 47 14.01 14.79 -1.59
C ALA A 47 14.62 14.90 -0.19
N ASP A 48 13.78 15.06 0.84
CA ASP A 48 14.15 15.14 2.25
C ASP A 48 14.11 13.78 2.97
N ALA A 49 13.69 12.71 2.29
CA ALA A 49 13.71 11.36 2.85
C ALA A 49 15.13 10.96 3.28
N GLU A 50 15.25 10.53 4.54
CA GLU A 50 16.53 10.07 5.10
C GLU A 50 16.75 8.57 4.84
N ASP A 51 15.68 7.77 4.86
CA ASP A 51 15.70 6.32 4.67
C ASP A 51 14.51 5.88 3.80
N PHE A 52 14.65 4.75 3.07
CA PHE A 52 13.56 4.12 2.31
C PHE A 52 13.53 2.60 2.57
N GLY A 53 12.34 2.04 2.82
CA GLY A 53 12.13 0.61 3.06
C GLY A 53 11.65 -0.13 1.80
N LEU A 54 12.29 -1.25 1.45
CA LEU A 54 11.83 -2.12 0.36
C LEU A 54 11.52 -3.53 0.88
N GLU A 55 10.27 -3.95 0.76
CA GLU A 55 9.85 -5.29 1.15
C GLU A 55 10.36 -6.38 0.17
N VAL A 56 10.79 -7.50 0.74
CA VAL A 56 11.10 -8.74 0.05
C VAL A 56 10.33 -9.89 0.69
N LYS A 57 9.50 -10.58 -0.09
CA LYS A 57 8.62 -11.65 0.42
C LYS A 57 8.74 -12.97 -0.33
N PHE A 58 8.29 -14.05 0.31
CA PHE A 58 8.08 -15.33 -0.35
C PHE A 58 6.72 -15.35 -1.08
N ALA A 59 6.73 -15.32 -2.41
CA ALA A 59 5.52 -15.41 -3.21
C ALA A 59 4.96 -16.84 -3.34
N ASP A 60 3.63 -16.96 -3.27
CA ASP A 60 2.84 -18.11 -3.70
C ASP A 60 3.32 -19.48 -3.18
N TYR A 61 3.82 -19.55 -1.95
CA TYR A 61 4.28 -20.80 -1.38
C TYR A 61 3.15 -21.59 -0.71
N LEU A 62 3.32 -22.93 -0.66
CA LEU A 62 2.41 -23.84 0.03
C LEU A 62 3.17 -24.56 1.14
N GLY A 63 2.63 -24.52 2.35
CA GLY A 63 3.22 -25.20 3.52
C GLY A 63 4.26 -24.34 4.24
N ASP A 64 5.10 -25.01 5.03
CA ASP A 64 6.08 -24.34 5.89
C ASP A 64 7.31 -23.91 5.08
N LEU A 65 7.88 -22.74 5.42
CA LEU A 65 9.12 -22.27 4.81
C LEU A 65 10.31 -23.22 5.10
N PRO A 66 11.35 -23.18 4.25
CA PRO A 66 12.55 -23.96 4.45
C PRO A 66 13.18 -23.80 5.83
N GLN A 67 13.90 -24.85 6.24
CA GLN A 67 14.48 -24.93 7.58
C GLN A 67 15.97 -24.58 7.61
N ASP A 68 16.59 -24.43 6.45
CA ASP A 68 18.00 -24.08 6.29
C ASP A 68 18.14 -22.58 6.04
N ASP A 69 19.27 -22.00 6.45
CA ASP A 69 19.58 -20.59 6.18
C ASP A 69 19.61 -20.33 4.66
N ILE A 70 19.20 -19.12 4.27
CA ILE A 70 19.17 -18.69 2.88
C ILE A 70 20.08 -17.47 2.74
N ILE A 71 21.05 -17.54 1.83
CA ILE A 71 21.90 -16.41 1.49
C ILE A 71 21.40 -15.84 0.16
N ILE A 72 20.95 -14.59 0.20
CA ILE A 72 20.49 -13.84 -0.97
C ILE A 72 21.63 -12.93 -1.40
N SER A 73 21.97 -12.94 -2.69
CA SER A 73 22.91 -12.00 -3.30
C SER A 73 22.13 -10.84 -3.93
N TYR A 74 22.64 -9.62 -3.79
CA TYR A 74 22.03 -8.41 -4.35
C TYR A 74 23.06 -7.53 -5.06
N ALA A 75 22.55 -6.64 -5.91
CA ALA A 75 23.27 -5.51 -6.47
C ALA A 75 22.52 -4.22 -6.09
N LEU A 76 23.28 -3.15 -5.83
CA LEU A 76 22.77 -1.82 -5.56
C LEU A 76 23.58 -0.84 -6.40
N GLU A 77 22.90 -0.12 -7.29
CA GLU A 77 23.52 0.84 -8.20
C GLU A 77 22.76 2.17 -8.08
N GLY A 78 23.44 3.24 -7.64
CA GLY A 78 22.87 4.59 -7.61
C GLY A 78 23.31 5.41 -8.82
N GLU A 79 22.45 6.32 -9.28
CA GLU A 79 22.75 7.33 -10.29
C GLU A 79 22.71 8.75 -9.70
N ASP A 80 23.29 9.72 -10.41
CA ASP A 80 23.33 11.13 -10.00
C ASP A 80 23.81 11.35 -8.55
N ALA A 81 23.01 11.97 -7.67
CA ALA A 81 23.42 12.23 -6.30
C ALA A 81 23.56 10.95 -5.46
N PHE A 82 23.00 9.84 -5.91
CA PHE A 82 23.01 8.55 -5.23
C PHE A 82 24.24 7.72 -5.61
N GLU A 83 25.00 8.09 -6.66
CA GLU A 83 26.16 7.35 -7.16
C GLU A 83 27.23 7.14 -6.06
N GLY A 84 27.31 5.90 -5.55
CA GLY A 84 28.26 5.50 -4.52
C GLY A 84 28.00 6.10 -3.14
N VAL A 85 26.81 6.68 -2.93
CA VAL A 85 26.37 7.25 -1.65
C VAL A 85 25.26 6.40 -1.02
N VAL A 86 24.27 5.96 -1.83
CA VAL A 86 23.20 5.08 -1.35
C VAL A 86 23.77 3.78 -0.79
N ALA A 87 23.25 3.35 0.36
CA ALA A 87 23.69 2.14 1.04
C ALA A 87 22.54 1.51 1.83
N ILE A 88 22.59 0.19 2.03
CA ILE A 88 21.69 -0.46 2.99
C ILE A 88 22.13 -0.09 4.41
N ASP A 89 21.24 0.52 5.20
CA ASP A 89 21.45 0.80 6.61
C ASP A 89 21.17 -0.43 7.47
N LYS A 90 19.95 -0.97 7.35
CA LYS A 90 19.50 -2.16 8.05
C LYS A 90 18.67 -3.07 7.15
N VAL A 91 18.59 -4.34 7.54
CA VAL A 91 17.66 -5.30 6.97
C VAL A 91 16.89 -5.88 8.13
N VAL A 92 15.57 -5.81 8.10
CA VAL A 92 14.72 -6.11 9.26
C VAL A 92 13.53 -6.97 8.87
N TYR A 93 12.94 -7.67 9.83
CA TYR A 93 11.63 -8.28 9.66
C TYR A 93 10.80 -8.02 10.92
N VAL A 94 9.50 -7.94 10.73
CA VAL A 94 8.53 -7.82 11.80
C VAL A 94 8.08 -9.22 12.23
N TYR A 95 7.92 -9.42 13.53
CA TYR A 95 7.23 -10.59 14.05
C TYR A 95 6.17 -10.17 15.07
N GLU A 96 5.01 -10.82 15.01
CA GLU A 96 3.92 -10.63 15.97
C GLU A 96 4.10 -11.59 17.17
N ASP A 97 4.00 -11.07 18.39
CA ASP A 97 4.01 -11.89 19.60
C ASP A 97 2.65 -12.52 19.94
N GLU A 98 2.58 -13.39 20.95
CA GLU A 98 1.32 -14.02 21.37
C GLU A 98 0.24 -13.01 21.86
N GLY A 99 0.64 -11.76 22.11
CA GLY A 99 -0.22 -10.66 22.52
C GLY A 99 -0.77 -9.82 21.35
N GLY A 100 -0.32 -10.07 20.12
CA GLY A 100 -0.71 -9.31 18.94
C GLY A 100 0.10 -8.04 18.72
N CYS A 101 1.27 -7.91 19.35
CA CYS A 101 2.16 -6.78 19.13
C CYS A 101 3.32 -7.16 18.22
N GLU A 102 3.60 -6.25 17.29
CA GLU A 102 4.65 -6.37 16.29
C GLU A 102 5.99 -5.89 16.84
N TRP A 103 7.07 -6.55 16.43
CA TRP A 103 8.42 -6.27 16.90
C TRP A 103 9.42 -6.39 15.77
N GLU A 104 10.31 -5.42 15.65
CA GLU A 104 11.38 -5.42 14.64
C GLU A 104 12.58 -6.29 15.07
N ARG A 105 13.12 -7.08 14.14
CA ARG A 105 14.39 -7.80 14.29
C ARG A 105 15.29 -7.62 13.09
N SER A 106 16.57 -7.34 13.34
CA SER A 106 17.55 -7.20 12.27
C SER A 106 18.06 -8.55 11.75
N LEU A 107 18.13 -8.68 10.43
CA LEU A 107 18.86 -9.72 9.70
C LEU A 107 20.31 -9.30 9.46
N ALA A 108 21.16 -10.30 9.25
CA ALA A 108 22.56 -10.06 8.93
C ALA A 108 22.71 -9.75 7.43
N PHE A 109 23.36 -8.63 7.09
CA PHE A 109 23.77 -8.32 5.72
C PHE A 109 25.27 -7.98 5.65
N ASN A 110 25.82 -8.08 4.44
CA ASN A 110 27.21 -7.77 4.14
C ASN A 110 27.28 -6.94 2.86
N ALA A 111 27.46 -5.63 3.03
CA ALA A 111 27.59 -4.66 1.94
C ALA A 111 28.81 -4.89 1.03
N VAL A 112 29.86 -5.57 1.51
CA VAL A 112 31.07 -5.83 0.72
C VAL A 112 30.85 -6.97 -0.26
N ASP A 113 30.18 -8.03 0.19
CA ASP A 113 29.92 -9.22 -0.61
C ASP A 113 28.57 -9.13 -1.36
N GLY A 114 27.74 -8.13 -1.05
CA GLY A 114 26.41 -7.95 -1.63
C GLY A 114 25.48 -9.07 -1.22
N THR A 115 25.42 -9.41 0.08
CA THR A 115 24.59 -10.52 0.56
C THR A 115 23.75 -10.22 1.78
N ILE A 116 22.54 -10.76 1.83
CA ILE A 116 21.64 -10.81 2.99
C ILE A 116 21.52 -12.28 3.43
N THR A 117 21.56 -12.54 4.74
CA THR A 117 21.38 -13.88 5.30
C THR A 117 20.07 -13.96 6.06
N LEU A 118 19.11 -14.73 5.52
CA LEU A 118 17.89 -15.10 6.22
C LEU A 118 18.22 -16.28 7.13
N THR A 119 18.01 -16.05 8.42
CA THR A 119 18.13 -17.06 9.45
C THR A 119 16.82 -17.16 10.21
N LYS A 120 16.60 -18.31 10.85
CA LYS A 120 15.41 -18.51 11.67
C LYS A 120 15.32 -17.51 12.81
N ASP A 121 14.10 -17.09 13.07
CA ASP A 121 13.75 -16.39 14.28
C ASP A 121 14.05 -17.26 15.51
N ALA A 122 14.60 -16.65 16.55
CA ALA A 122 15.08 -17.37 17.73
C ALA A 122 13.94 -17.95 18.60
N ASP A 123 12.75 -17.36 18.52
CA ASP A 123 11.59 -17.69 19.35
C ASP A 123 10.60 -18.58 18.59
N THR A 124 10.30 -18.27 17.33
CA THR A 124 9.40 -19.11 16.51
C THR A 124 10.13 -20.32 15.91
N GLY A 125 11.44 -20.18 15.63
CA GLY A 125 12.22 -21.22 14.95
C GLY A 125 11.95 -21.34 13.45
N GLU A 126 11.24 -20.37 12.88
CA GLU A 126 10.84 -20.30 11.47
C GLU A 126 11.60 -19.17 10.77
N LEU A 127 11.72 -19.25 9.44
CA LEU A 127 12.23 -18.12 8.66
C LEU A 127 11.14 -17.04 8.58
N PRO A 128 11.51 -15.76 8.52
CA PRO A 128 10.54 -14.70 8.27
C PRO A 128 9.91 -14.89 6.87
N THR A 129 8.62 -14.61 6.76
CA THR A 129 7.83 -14.72 5.52
C THR A 129 8.09 -13.57 4.56
N GLU A 130 8.40 -12.40 5.13
CA GLU A 130 8.88 -11.20 4.46
C GLU A 130 9.92 -10.49 5.33
N PHE A 131 10.69 -9.61 4.72
CA PHE A 131 11.66 -8.75 5.39
C PHE A 131 11.84 -7.48 4.57
N GLU A 132 12.23 -6.41 5.23
CA GLU A 132 12.48 -5.11 4.63
C GLU A 132 13.98 -4.83 4.52
N VAL A 133 14.39 -4.27 3.38
CA VAL A 133 15.72 -3.72 3.16
C VAL A 133 15.61 -2.20 3.26
N VAL A 134 16.23 -1.62 4.30
CA VAL A 134 16.20 -0.17 4.53
C VAL A 134 17.46 0.46 3.95
N PHE A 135 17.28 1.41 3.04
CA PHE A 135 18.34 2.16 2.39
C PHE A 135 18.52 3.51 3.08
N ALA A 136 19.75 3.84 3.46
CA ALA A 136 20.12 5.19 3.81
C ALA A 136 20.29 6.04 2.55
N LEU A 137 19.55 7.13 2.48
CA LEU A 137 19.53 8.07 1.39
C LEU A 137 20.50 9.24 1.65
N PRO A 138 21.01 9.92 0.60
CA PRO A 138 21.94 11.04 0.74
C PRO A 138 21.38 12.28 1.46
N GLY A 139 20.06 12.40 1.64
CA GLY A 139 19.36 13.30 2.56
C GLY A 139 19.89 14.75 2.64
N GLU A 140 19.58 15.58 1.65
CA GLU A 140 19.63 17.05 1.73
C GLU A 140 18.48 17.64 0.90
N ASP A 141 17.85 18.74 1.36
CA ASP A 141 16.88 19.54 0.57
C ASP A 141 17.40 19.72 -0.86
N ASP A 142 16.63 19.32 -1.87
CA ASP A 142 16.93 19.36 -3.32
C ASP A 142 17.80 18.21 -3.89
N THR A 143 17.96 17.08 -3.18
CA THR A 143 18.76 15.95 -3.69
C THR A 143 18.01 15.08 -4.70
N GLU A 144 18.13 15.42 -5.98
CA GLU A 144 17.66 14.55 -7.08
C GLU A 144 18.57 13.31 -7.25
N GLY A 145 17.95 12.15 -7.46
CA GLY A 145 18.66 10.97 -7.93
C GLY A 145 17.81 9.70 -7.89
N THR A 146 18.39 8.61 -8.41
CA THR A 146 17.74 7.31 -8.50
C THR A 146 18.68 6.22 -8.00
N PHE A 147 18.11 5.08 -7.58
CA PHE A 147 18.89 3.87 -7.41
C PHE A 147 18.13 2.64 -7.87
N THR A 148 18.87 1.60 -8.26
CA THR A 148 18.33 0.29 -8.59
C THR A 148 18.82 -0.73 -7.58
N PHE A 149 17.90 -1.49 -6.99
CA PHE A 149 18.18 -2.66 -6.18
C PHE A 149 17.77 -3.93 -6.93
N GLU A 150 18.66 -4.91 -7.04
CA GLU A 150 18.39 -6.17 -7.73
C GLU A 150 18.78 -7.38 -6.88
N LEU A 151 17.88 -8.36 -6.74
CA LEU A 151 18.23 -9.70 -6.27
C LEU A 151 18.91 -10.47 -7.40
N THR A 152 20.18 -10.84 -7.20
CA THR A 152 21.04 -11.41 -8.27
C THR A 152 21.31 -12.91 -8.09
N GLY A 153 21.12 -13.45 -6.89
CA GLY A 153 21.33 -14.87 -6.63
C GLY A 153 20.74 -15.35 -5.31
N VAL A 154 20.55 -16.67 -5.21
CA VAL A 154 20.21 -17.32 -3.94
C VAL A 154 21.08 -18.56 -3.76
N GLN A 155 21.58 -18.74 -2.54
CA GLN A 155 22.32 -19.91 -2.11
C GLN A 155 21.63 -20.51 -0.87
N SER A 156 21.07 -21.70 -1.05
CA SER A 156 20.47 -22.49 0.03
C SER A 156 20.57 -23.99 -0.31
N ASP A 157 20.50 -24.84 0.71
CA ASP A 157 20.31 -26.29 0.54
C ASP A 157 18.82 -26.64 0.25
N ALA A 158 17.91 -25.66 0.41
CA ALA A 158 16.50 -25.76 0.08
C ALA A 158 16.18 -25.36 -1.37
N ASN A 159 14.96 -25.69 -1.82
CA ASN A 159 14.46 -25.35 -3.15
C ASN A 159 13.93 -23.91 -3.19
N VAL A 160 14.84 -22.93 -3.16
CA VAL A 160 14.51 -21.49 -3.21
C VAL A 160 15.07 -20.90 -4.51
N ALA A 161 14.33 -19.98 -5.11
CA ALA A 161 14.72 -19.25 -6.31
C ALA A 161 14.34 -17.77 -6.18
N ILE A 162 15.02 -16.91 -6.96
CA ILE A 162 14.55 -15.54 -7.18
C ILE A 162 13.37 -15.59 -8.15
N GLY A 163 12.29 -14.91 -7.80
CA GLY A 163 11.08 -14.80 -8.59
C GLY A 163 11.22 -13.84 -9.77
N GLY A 164 10.09 -13.55 -10.44
CA GLY A 164 10.08 -12.70 -11.64
C GLY A 164 10.27 -11.21 -11.36
N ILE A 165 9.89 -10.76 -10.17
CA ILE A 165 10.03 -9.37 -9.70
C ILE A 165 11.25 -9.33 -8.79
N SER A 166 12.40 -9.03 -9.39
CA SER A 166 13.71 -9.11 -8.71
C SER A 166 14.50 -7.82 -8.79
N THR A 167 13.94 -6.78 -9.42
CA THR A 167 14.58 -5.49 -9.63
C THR A 167 13.60 -4.41 -9.22
N PHE A 168 14.10 -3.46 -8.46
CA PHE A 168 13.39 -2.30 -7.97
C PHE A 168 14.15 -1.04 -8.39
N GLU A 169 13.44 -0.02 -8.85
CA GLU A 169 14.00 1.29 -9.18
C GLU A 169 13.33 2.32 -8.27
N TYR A 170 14.17 3.05 -7.52
CA TYR A 170 13.79 4.17 -6.69
C TYR A 170 14.10 5.47 -7.41
N GLU A 171 13.20 6.45 -7.34
CA GLU A 171 13.39 7.79 -7.87
C GLU A 171 12.93 8.85 -6.86
N VAL A 172 13.80 9.84 -6.60
CA VAL A 172 13.38 11.07 -5.92
C VAL A 172 12.65 11.95 -6.92
N LEU A 173 11.39 12.27 -6.66
CA LEU A 173 10.66 13.24 -7.48
C LEU A 173 10.92 14.67 -7.00
N ASP A 174 11.43 15.51 -7.90
CA ASP A 174 11.36 16.98 -7.76
C ASP A 174 9.93 17.42 -8.12
N ASN A 175 8.97 17.21 -7.19
CA ASN A 175 7.62 17.72 -7.35
C ASN A 175 7.40 18.90 -6.40
N GLU A 176 7.08 20.07 -6.95
CA GLU A 176 6.93 21.31 -6.17
C GLU A 176 5.84 21.18 -5.07
N VAL A 177 4.87 20.27 -5.23
CA VAL A 177 3.79 20.03 -4.26
C VAL A 177 4.09 18.96 -3.21
N ALA A 178 5.21 18.25 -3.32
CA ALA A 178 5.62 17.18 -2.42
C ALA A 178 5.57 17.55 -0.94
N GLY A 179 5.15 16.58 -0.11
CA GLY A 179 5.19 16.66 1.36
C GLY A 179 3.82 16.84 2.02
N GLU A 180 3.86 17.03 3.34
CA GLU A 180 2.69 17.22 4.18
C GLU A 180 2.23 18.69 4.22
N TRP A 181 0.94 18.92 4.00
CA TRP A 181 0.29 20.22 4.13
C TRP A 181 -0.98 20.13 4.97
N VAL A 182 -1.20 21.13 5.81
CA VAL A 182 -2.24 21.14 6.83
C VAL A 182 -3.24 22.26 6.58
N LEU A 183 -4.53 21.90 6.55
CA LEU A 183 -5.66 22.82 6.59
C LEU A 183 -6.26 22.84 8.00
N GLU A 184 -6.19 24.01 8.66
CA GLU A 184 -6.87 24.23 9.94
C GLU A 184 -8.33 24.66 9.75
N LEU A 185 -9.26 23.78 10.10
CA LEU A 185 -10.69 24.04 10.11
C LEU A 185 -11.13 24.65 11.45
N THR A 186 -11.35 25.96 11.45
CA THR A 186 -11.66 26.69 12.69
C THR A 186 -13.14 26.73 13.06
N ASN A 187 -14.03 26.33 12.15
CA ASN A 187 -15.47 26.39 12.35
C ASN A 187 -16.24 25.41 11.42
N GLU A 188 -17.51 25.18 11.78
CA GLU A 188 -18.42 24.27 11.06
C GLU A 188 -18.67 24.69 9.59
N GLU A 189 -18.65 25.99 9.28
CA GLU A 189 -18.85 26.47 7.90
C GLU A 189 -17.70 26.04 6.98
N ASP A 190 -16.45 26.10 7.47
CA ASP A 190 -15.28 25.66 6.73
C ASP A 190 -15.30 24.14 6.49
N PHE A 191 -15.69 23.36 7.51
CA PHE A 191 -15.79 21.89 7.37
C PHE A 191 -16.92 21.47 6.43
N GLU A 192 -18.07 22.14 6.46
CA GLU A 192 -19.17 21.84 5.53
C GLU A 192 -18.80 22.19 4.08
N ARG A 193 -17.97 23.21 3.85
CA ARG A 193 -17.39 23.49 2.52
C ARG A 193 -16.47 22.36 2.08
N PHE A 194 -15.57 21.91 2.95
CA PHE A 194 -14.71 20.76 2.67
C PHE A 194 -15.52 19.49 2.33
N LYS A 195 -16.50 19.15 3.17
CA LYS A 195 -17.41 18.03 2.94
C LYS A 195 -18.17 18.13 1.63
N SER A 196 -18.57 19.33 1.21
CA SER A 196 -19.32 19.51 -0.03
C SER A 196 -18.56 19.05 -1.28
N VAL A 197 -17.22 18.99 -1.19
CA VAL A 197 -16.33 18.48 -2.24
C VAL A 197 -16.07 16.99 -2.02
N PHE A 198 -15.48 16.63 -0.88
CA PHE A 198 -14.88 15.30 -0.69
C PHE A 198 -15.85 14.22 -0.17
N SER A 199 -17.03 14.57 0.33
CA SER A 199 -18.00 13.56 0.79
C SER A 199 -18.59 12.70 -0.32
N VAL A 200 -18.40 13.10 -1.59
CA VAL A 200 -18.83 12.31 -2.76
C VAL A 200 -17.86 11.18 -3.07
N VAL A 201 -16.64 11.23 -2.53
CA VAL A 201 -15.58 10.21 -2.68
C VAL A 201 -15.19 9.56 -1.34
N SER A 202 -15.93 9.88 -0.25
CA SER A 202 -15.74 9.27 1.06
C SER A 202 -17.06 9.19 1.82
N SER A 203 -17.61 7.98 1.92
CA SER A 203 -18.87 7.74 2.62
C SER A 203 -18.76 8.00 4.13
N GLU A 204 -17.59 7.76 4.73
CA GLU A 204 -17.33 8.05 6.15
C GLU A 204 -17.39 9.56 6.40
N LEU A 205 -16.67 10.35 5.58
CA LEU A 205 -16.65 11.81 5.68
C LEU A 205 -18.06 12.42 5.56
N SER A 206 -18.92 11.84 4.73
CA SER A 206 -20.31 12.31 4.56
C SER A 206 -21.11 12.30 5.88
N ASN A 207 -20.81 11.35 6.77
CA ASN A 207 -21.51 11.13 8.03
C ASN A 207 -20.84 11.80 9.24
N THR A 208 -19.62 12.30 9.09
CA THR A 208 -18.83 12.95 10.15
C THR A 208 -19.35 14.35 10.45
N ALA A 209 -19.49 14.72 11.73
CA ALA A 209 -19.84 16.09 12.14
C ALA A 209 -18.61 16.90 12.56
N PHE A 210 -18.67 18.23 12.49
CA PHE A 210 -17.57 19.10 12.91
C PHE A 210 -17.16 18.89 14.38
N ASP A 211 -18.12 18.57 15.24
CA ASP A 211 -17.86 18.29 16.66
C ASP A 211 -17.05 16.99 16.87
N ASP A 212 -16.97 16.11 15.87
CA ASP A 212 -16.29 14.82 15.92
C ASP A 212 -14.83 14.88 15.41
N ILE A 213 -14.42 15.95 14.73
CA ILE A 213 -13.05 16.12 14.20
C ILE A 213 -12.20 17.03 15.10
N THR A 214 -10.87 16.91 15.06
CA THR A 214 -9.97 17.81 15.81
C THR A 214 -9.91 19.21 15.17
N GLY A 215 -10.16 19.28 13.86
CA GLY A 215 -10.02 20.47 13.03
C GLY A 215 -8.76 20.47 12.17
N LYS A 216 -7.92 19.41 12.21
CA LYS A 216 -6.81 19.20 11.29
C LYS A 216 -7.29 18.38 10.08
N VAL A 217 -7.02 18.86 8.87
CA VAL A 217 -7.06 18.06 7.65
C VAL A 217 -5.66 18.09 7.05
N THR A 218 -5.08 16.94 6.82
CA THR A 218 -3.76 16.79 6.22
C THR A 218 -3.93 16.39 4.76
N ILE A 219 -3.13 16.97 3.87
CA ILE A 219 -2.92 16.45 2.52
C ILE A 219 -1.43 16.14 2.38
N GLU A 220 -1.13 14.90 2.01
CA GLU A 220 0.22 14.40 1.83
C GLU A 220 0.41 14.00 0.38
N PHE A 221 1.45 14.54 -0.26
CA PHE A 221 1.84 14.19 -1.63
C PHE A 221 3.11 13.35 -1.58
N GLU A 222 2.98 12.05 -1.84
CA GLU A 222 4.06 11.07 -1.90
C GLU A 222 4.43 10.76 -3.37
N TYR A 223 5.13 9.64 -3.62
CA TYR A 223 5.45 9.22 -4.98
C TYR A 223 4.19 8.70 -5.68
N LYS A 224 3.68 9.45 -6.67
CA LYS A 224 2.48 9.13 -7.46
C LYS A 224 1.18 9.00 -6.68
N GLU A 225 1.22 9.02 -5.35
CA GLU A 225 0.06 8.93 -4.48
C GLU A 225 -0.13 10.22 -3.69
N MET A 226 -1.39 10.59 -3.50
CA MET A 226 -1.81 11.67 -2.62
C MET A 226 -2.83 11.11 -1.64
N LYS A 227 -2.65 11.47 -0.37
CA LYS A 227 -3.53 11.09 0.73
C LYS A 227 -4.15 12.32 1.38
N ILE A 228 -5.45 12.29 1.62
CA ILE A 228 -6.15 13.29 2.44
C ILE A 228 -6.60 12.62 3.74
N GLU A 229 -6.15 13.14 4.87
CA GLU A 229 -6.49 12.63 6.18
C GLU A 229 -7.32 13.64 6.97
N VAL A 230 -8.47 13.20 7.48
CA VAL A 230 -9.30 14.00 8.40
C VAL A 230 -9.19 13.42 9.80
N GLU A 231 -8.54 14.15 10.71
CA GLU A 231 -8.27 13.69 12.07
C GLU A 231 -9.53 13.76 12.96
N LEU A 232 -9.97 12.61 13.50
CA LEU A 232 -11.11 12.48 14.39
C LEU A 232 -10.70 12.70 15.85
N LYS A 233 -11.61 13.19 16.69
CA LYS A 233 -11.40 13.25 18.15
C LYS A 233 -11.47 11.87 18.82
N GLU A 234 -11.99 10.87 18.12
CA GLU A 234 -11.97 9.48 18.61
C GLU A 234 -10.52 8.98 18.61
N GLU A 235 -10.13 8.32 19.68
CA GLU A 235 -8.81 7.74 19.84
C GLU A 235 -8.86 6.25 19.51
N GLU A 236 -7.81 5.75 18.88
CA GLU A 236 -7.57 4.32 18.71
C GLU A 236 -6.19 3.92 19.25
N GLU A 237 -6.07 2.65 19.64
CA GLU A 237 -4.80 2.09 20.09
C GLU A 237 -4.18 1.32 18.91
N SER A 238 -3.05 1.80 18.39
CA SER A 238 -2.18 1.05 17.49
C SER A 238 -1.05 0.40 18.30
N CYS A 239 -0.53 -0.75 17.88
CA CYS A 239 0.71 -1.30 18.43
C CYS A 239 1.81 -1.09 17.39
N GLU A 240 2.70 -0.14 17.63
CA GLU A 240 3.85 0.18 16.76
C GLU A 240 5.14 -0.10 17.54
N ASP A 241 6.07 -0.82 16.92
CA ASP A 241 7.36 -1.21 17.53
C ASP A 241 7.27 -1.86 18.93
N GLY A 242 6.18 -2.60 19.18
CA GLY A 242 5.95 -3.31 20.43
C GLY A 242 5.50 -2.40 21.57
N GLU A 243 5.19 -1.14 21.29
CA GLU A 243 4.57 -0.20 22.21
C GLU A 243 3.13 0.11 21.78
N LEU A 244 2.20 0.13 22.74
CA LEU A 244 0.85 0.59 22.48
C LEU A 244 0.87 2.11 22.42
N GLU A 245 0.61 2.63 21.24
CA GLU A 245 0.42 4.05 20.99
C GLU A 245 -1.08 4.37 21.02
N THR A 246 -1.43 5.59 21.41
CA THR A 246 -2.82 6.06 21.37
C THR A 246 -2.85 7.26 20.46
N GLY A 247 -3.40 7.05 19.26
CA GLY A 247 -3.53 8.05 18.21
C GLY A 247 -4.97 8.48 18.02
N ASN A 248 -5.18 9.56 17.29
CA ASN A 248 -6.49 9.95 16.80
C ASN A 248 -6.82 9.10 15.56
N LYS A 249 -8.05 8.59 15.47
CA LYS A 249 -8.50 7.89 14.26
C LYS A 249 -8.53 8.86 13.08
N THR A 250 -8.16 8.42 11.90
CA THR A 250 -8.20 9.17 10.64
C THR A 250 -9.34 8.68 9.73
N ILE A 251 -9.85 9.59 8.89
CA ILE A 251 -10.59 9.22 7.67
C ILE A 251 -9.66 9.54 6.51
N GLU A 252 -9.35 8.52 5.70
CA GLU A 252 -8.42 8.62 4.58
C GLU A 252 -9.15 8.64 3.24
N ILE A 253 -8.58 9.41 2.30
CA ILE A 253 -8.93 9.42 0.88
C ILE A 253 -7.61 9.36 0.12
N GLU A 254 -7.38 8.26 -0.58
CA GLU A 254 -6.17 8.01 -1.37
C GLU A 254 -6.49 8.16 -2.85
N ALA A 255 -5.54 8.70 -3.62
CA ALA A 255 -5.64 8.82 -5.06
C ALA A 255 -4.24 8.87 -5.67
N GLU A 256 -4.09 8.32 -6.87
CA GLU A 256 -2.95 8.66 -7.72
C GLU A 256 -3.06 10.14 -8.12
N TYR A 257 -1.92 10.84 -8.25
CA TYR A 257 -1.94 12.23 -8.67
C TYR A 257 -0.97 12.55 -9.81
N ASP A 258 -1.37 13.52 -10.62
CA ASP A 258 -0.55 14.18 -11.62
C ASP A 258 -0.62 15.70 -11.39
N ALA A 259 0.55 16.32 -11.16
CA ALA A 259 0.69 17.74 -10.88
C ALA A 259 1.69 18.37 -11.85
N GLU A 260 1.19 19.12 -12.83
CA GLU A 260 2.02 19.78 -13.84
C GLU A 260 1.48 21.18 -14.17
N ASP A 261 2.37 22.17 -14.28
CA ASP A 261 2.06 23.53 -14.76
C ASP A 261 0.91 24.25 -14.00
N GLY A 262 0.67 23.90 -12.73
CA GLY A 262 -0.40 24.46 -11.89
C GLY A 262 -1.76 23.74 -12.03
N GLU A 263 -1.84 22.65 -12.79
CA GLU A 263 -2.97 21.75 -12.87
C GLU A 263 -2.71 20.53 -11.95
N LEU A 264 -3.72 20.10 -11.21
CA LEU A 264 -3.69 18.91 -10.34
C LEU A 264 -4.84 17.99 -10.73
N VAL A 265 -4.53 16.74 -11.07
CA VAL A 265 -5.51 15.69 -11.32
C VAL A 265 -5.31 14.59 -10.29
N LEU A 266 -6.40 14.12 -9.68
CA LEU A 266 -6.38 12.99 -8.74
C LEU A 266 -7.28 11.89 -9.30
N GLU A 267 -6.78 10.67 -9.36
CA GLU A 267 -7.51 9.48 -9.81
C GLU A 267 -7.53 8.48 -8.66
N GLY A 268 -8.71 8.15 -8.16
CA GLY A 268 -8.84 7.24 -7.02
C GLY A 268 -10.08 6.38 -7.13
N SER A 269 -10.21 5.39 -6.25
CA SER A 269 -11.42 4.60 -6.13
C SER A 269 -11.84 4.47 -4.68
N TYR A 270 -13.13 4.27 -4.44
CA TYR A 270 -13.60 3.88 -3.11
C TYR A 270 -14.75 2.87 -3.17
N LEU A 271 -14.75 1.97 -2.19
CA LEU A 271 -15.79 0.94 -2.08
C LEU A 271 -17.06 1.50 -1.43
N ILE A 272 -18.18 1.30 -2.11
CA ILE A 272 -19.51 1.59 -1.58
C ILE A 272 -20.01 0.36 -0.83
N LEU A 273 -20.04 0.45 0.50
CA LEU A 273 -20.49 -0.64 1.36
C LEU A 273 -22.02 -0.62 1.54
N GLY A 274 -22.64 -1.79 1.51
CA GLY A 274 -24.05 -1.99 1.82
C GLY A 274 -24.37 -1.95 3.31
N ASP A 275 -25.66 -2.06 3.66
CA ASP A 275 -26.13 -2.10 5.05
C ASP A 275 -25.56 -3.29 5.87
N ASP A 276 -25.06 -4.33 5.20
CA ASP A 276 -24.41 -5.50 5.82
C ASP A 276 -22.89 -5.38 5.91
N GLY A 277 -22.30 -4.27 5.46
CA GLY A 277 -20.87 -4.00 5.47
C GLY A 277 -20.10 -4.69 4.33
N GLU A 278 -20.80 -5.37 3.41
CA GLU A 278 -20.18 -5.96 2.24
C GLU A 278 -20.10 -4.93 1.09
N PRO A 279 -19.07 -4.96 0.24
CA PRO A 279 -18.99 -4.11 -0.95
C PRO A 279 -20.19 -4.36 -1.89
N GLU A 280 -20.99 -3.33 -2.14
CA GLU A 280 -22.10 -3.36 -3.10
C GLU A 280 -21.68 -2.79 -4.46
N ASP A 281 -20.79 -1.80 -4.46
CA ASP A 281 -20.30 -1.10 -5.65
C ASP A 281 -18.89 -0.55 -5.40
N GLU A 282 -18.26 -0.08 -6.46
CA GLU A 282 -16.98 0.64 -6.45
C GLU A 282 -17.18 1.93 -7.25
N LEU A 283 -16.65 3.04 -6.76
CA LEU A 283 -16.67 4.30 -7.49
C LEU A 283 -15.24 4.71 -7.82
N ASP A 284 -14.90 4.61 -9.10
CA ASP A 284 -13.68 5.17 -9.67
C ASP A 284 -13.94 6.64 -9.99
N PHE A 285 -13.11 7.54 -9.47
CA PHE A 285 -13.31 8.98 -9.60
C PHE A 285 -12.07 9.69 -10.12
N VAL A 286 -12.31 10.78 -10.84
CA VAL A 286 -11.27 11.74 -11.24
C VAL A 286 -11.64 13.12 -10.69
N LEU A 287 -10.77 13.68 -9.84
CA LEU A 287 -10.87 15.05 -9.34
C LEU A 287 -9.94 15.95 -10.14
N SER A 288 -10.48 17.02 -10.74
CA SER A 288 -9.67 18.07 -11.37
C SER A 288 -9.57 19.30 -10.47
N ALA A 289 -8.36 19.81 -10.30
CA ALA A 289 -8.04 20.98 -9.49
C ALA A 289 -6.97 21.87 -10.17
N GLU A 290 -6.88 23.11 -9.72
CA GLU A 290 -5.74 24.01 -9.97
C GLU A 290 -4.98 24.20 -8.66
N TYR A 291 -3.65 24.28 -8.70
CA TYR A 291 -2.84 24.59 -7.52
C TYR A 291 -1.93 25.81 -7.72
N SER A 292 -1.59 26.46 -6.61
CA SER A 292 -0.61 27.55 -6.59
C SER A 292 0.19 27.51 -5.30
N LEU A 293 1.52 27.48 -5.43
CA LEU A 293 2.46 27.49 -4.31
C LEU A 293 2.93 28.91 -3.99
N ASP A 294 3.02 29.23 -2.70
CA ASP A 294 3.75 30.39 -2.19
C ASP A 294 4.89 29.89 -1.29
N GLU A 295 6.06 29.69 -1.89
CA GLU A 295 7.29 29.25 -1.21
C GLU A 295 7.70 30.16 -0.04
N LEU A 296 7.33 31.45 -0.06
CA LEU A 296 7.73 32.38 0.99
C LEU A 296 6.88 32.23 2.24
N SER A 297 5.61 31.89 2.10
CA SER A 297 4.71 31.59 3.21
C SER A 297 4.66 30.12 3.57
N GLY A 298 5.16 29.23 2.70
CA GLY A 298 5.05 27.78 2.89
C GLY A 298 3.59 27.35 2.80
N THR A 299 2.86 27.81 1.79
CA THR A 299 1.44 27.50 1.62
C THR A 299 1.12 27.03 0.21
N ILE A 300 0.22 26.06 0.09
CA ILE A 300 -0.39 25.63 -1.17
C ILE A 300 -1.87 26.02 -1.18
N LEU A 301 -2.31 26.68 -2.25
CA LEU A 301 -3.72 26.89 -2.56
C LEU A 301 -4.15 25.81 -3.53
N ILE A 302 -5.13 24.99 -3.14
CA ILE A 302 -5.79 24.02 -4.03
C ILE A 302 -7.20 24.53 -4.31
N LYS A 303 -7.51 24.74 -5.59
CA LYS A 303 -8.84 25.06 -6.09
C LYS A 303 -9.42 23.82 -6.76
N THR A 304 -10.40 23.19 -6.12
CA THR A 304 -11.13 22.07 -6.73
C THR A 304 -12.12 22.59 -7.78
N LEU A 305 -12.20 21.93 -8.94
CA LEU A 305 -13.05 22.32 -10.07
C LEU A 305 -14.20 21.34 -10.31
N ASN A 306 -13.92 20.04 -10.30
CA ASN A 306 -14.92 19.00 -10.49
C ASN A 306 -14.44 17.65 -9.94
N ILE A 307 -15.40 16.75 -9.72
CA ILE A 307 -15.17 15.33 -9.49
C ILE A 307 -16.12 14.58 -10.41
N VAL A 308 -15.60 13.62 -11.18
CA VAL A 308 -16.39 12.79 -12.11
C VAL A 308 -16.22 11.32 -11.79
N ASP A 309 -17.27 10.53 -12.04
CA ASP A 309 -17.21 9.07 -12.07
C ASP A 309 -16.55 8.63 -13.39
N GLU A 310 -15.44 7.89 -13.32
CA GLU A 310 -14.69 7.43 -14.50
C GLU A 310 -15.54 6.48 -15.38
N ASP A 311 -16.36 5.65 -14.75
CA ASP A 311 -17.20 4.66 -15.41
C ASP A 311 -18.46 5.26 -16.07
N HIS A 312 -18.91 6.42 -15.59
CA HIS A 312 -20.14 7.08 -16.04
C HIS A 312 -19.93 8.53 -16.50
N PHE A 313 -19.11 8.71 -17.53
CA PHE A 313 -18.83 10.04 -18.10
C PHE A 313 -19.88 10.52 -19.12
N GLU A 314 -20.94 11.19 -18.66
CA GLU A 314 -21.77 12.10 -19.47
C GLU A 314 -21.63 13.56 -18.97
N GLU A 315 -21.49 14.54 -19.89
CA GLU A 315 -21.39 15.97 -19.53
C GLU A 315 -22.62 16.41 -18.72
N GLY A 316 -22.42 16.87 -17.48
CA GLY A 316 -23.49 17.24 -16.53
C GLY A 316 -23.82 16.19 -15.45
N ASP A 317 -23.16 15.02 -15.46
CA ASP A 317 -23.28 13.98 -14.44
C ASP A 317 -22.09 14.00 -13.45
N GLU A 318 -21.45 15.16 -13.27
CA GLU A 318 -20.36 15.31 -12.31
C GLU A 318 -20.85 15.05 -10.87
N LEU A 319 -20.08 14.28 -10.10
CA LEU A 319 -20.32 14.04 -8.67
C LEU A 319 -20.21 15.35 -7.89
N PHE A 320 -19.27 16.19 -8.30
CA PHE A 320 -19.12 17.56 -7.85
C PHE A 320 -18.83 18.49 -9.04
N ALA A 321 -19.52 19.63 -9.09
CA ALA A 321 -19.26 20.69 -10.06
C ALA A 321 -19.33 22.07 -9.36
N GLY A 322 -18.18 22.74 -9.24
CA GLY A 322 -18.07 24.01 -8.53
C GLY A 322 -16.61 24.44 -8.37
N GLU A 323 -16.40 25.65 -7.84
CA GLU A 323 -15.06 26.10 -7.43
C GLU A 323 -15.05 26.23 -5.91
N GLU A 324 -14.20 25.46 -5.24
CA GLU A 324 -13.91 25.62 -3.82
C GLU A 324 -12.40 25.72 -3.61
N ASP A 325 -12.01 26.69 -2.80
CA ASP A 325 -10.62 27.03 -2.53
C ASP A 325 -10.25 26.59 -1.10
N PHE A 326 -9.14 25.86 -0.98
CA PHE A 326 -8.53 25.44 0.28
C PHE A 326 -7.07 25.88 0.32
N VAL A 327 -6.66 26.49 1.42
CA VAL A 327 -5.27 26.91 1.65
C VAL A 327 -4.69 26.03 2.73
N PHE A 328 -3.66 25.29 2.39
CA PHE A 328 -2.92 24.45 3.31
C PHE A 328 -1.57 25.12 3.61
N GLU A 329 -1.11 24.96 4.85
CA GLU A 329 0.20 25.41 5.33
C GLU A 329 1.11 24.20 5.48
N ARG A 330 2.39 24.31 5.13
CA ARG A 330 3.35 23.21 5.28
C ARG A 330 3.53 22.87 6.77
N ASP A 331 3.46 21.59 7.13
CA ASP A 331 3.72 21.14 8.52
C ASP A 331 5.21 21.30 8.89
#